data_AF-A0A5S9Q153-F1
#
_entry.id   AF-A0A5S9Q153-F1
#
_cell.length_a   1.000
_cell.length_b   1.000
_cell.length_c   1.000
_cell.angle_alpha   90.00
_cell.angle_beta   90.00
_cell.angle_gamma   90.00
#
_symmetry.space_group_name_H-M   'P 1'
#
loop_
_entity.id
_entity.type
_entity.pdbx_description
1 polymer ?
#
loop_
_entity_poly.entity_id
_entity_poly.type
_entity_poly.pdbx_seq_one_letter_code
_entity_poly.pdbx_strand_id
1 'polypeptide(L)' 'MPPVFVLALGALGAAALVRILARESRRVNAELDAQRRVEEATQGDRRGTLRRDPASGEYRPSDS' A
#
# COMPACT_ATOMS: atom_id res chain seq x y z
N MET A 1 -21.14 -38.75 -5.08
CA MET A 1 -21.08 -37.39 -4.50
C MET A 1 -21.40 -36.38 -5.59
N PRO A 2 -22.43 -35.54 -5.45
CA PRO A 2 -22.74 -34.54 -6.46
C PRO A 2 -21.51 -33.65 -6.73
N PRO A 3 -21.16 -33.37 -8.00
CA PRO A 3 -19.91 -32.69 -8.37
C PRO A 3 -19.79 -31.29 -7.76
N VAL A 4 -20.93 -30.65 -7.48
CA VAL A 4 -21.01 -29.34 -6.81
C VAL A 4 -20.34 -29.37 -5.42
N PHE A 5 -20.46 -30.47 -4.67
CA PHE A 5 -19.82 -30.56 -3.35
C PHE A 5 -18.30 -30.63 -3.46
N VAL A 6 -17.77 -31.35 -4.44
CA VAL A 6 -16.32 -31.45 -4.68
C VAL A 6 -15.74 -30.07 -5.03
N LEU A 7 -16.44 -29.33 -5.90
CA LEU A 7 -16.06 -27.97 -6.26
C LEU A 7 -16.15 -27.00 -5.07
N ALA A 8 -17.22 -27.06 -4.28
CA ALA A 8 -17.39 -26.22 -3.11
C ALA A 8 -16.31 -26.47 -2.05
N LEU A 9 -16.00 -27.74 -1.77
CA LEU A 9 -14.91 -28.11 -0.86
C LEU A 9 -13.55 -27.65 -1.39
N GLY A 10 -13.29 -27.81 -2.69
CA GLY A 10 -12.08 -27.30 -3.32
C GLY A 10 -11.93 -25.78 -3.19
N ALA A 11 -13.00 -25.03 -3.49
CA ALA A 11 -13.02 -23.57 -3.38
C ALA A 11 -12.82 -23.10 -1.94
N LEU A 12 -13.48 -23.75 -0.97
CA LEU A 12 -13.32 -23.45 0.45
C LEU A 12 -11.88 -23.72 0.92
N GLY A 13 -11.28 -24.84 0.51
CA GLY A 13 -9.89 -25.16 0.82
C GLY A 13 -8.91 -24.12 0.26
N ALA A 14 -9.09 -23.74 -1.01
CA ALA A 14 -8.27 -22.72 -1.66
C ALA A 14 -8.39 -21.35 -0.96
N ALA A 15 -9.61 -20.94 -0.62
CA ALA A 15 -9.86 -19.68 0.10
C ALA A 15 -9.20 -19.66 1.49
N ALA A 16 -9.23 -20.79 2.21
CA ALA A 16 -8.57 -20.91 3.51
C ALA A 16 -7.04 -20.76 3.39
N LEU A 17 -6.42 -21.38 2.40
CA LEU A 17 -4.98 -21.27 2.15
C LEU A 17 -4.57 -19.84 1.77
N VAL A 18 -5.33 -19.18 0.89
CA VAL A 18 -5.09 -17.78 0.54
C VAL A 18 -5.19 -16.89 1.78
N ARG A 19 -6.18 -17.11 2.65
CA ARG A 19 -6.32 -16.34 3.89
C ARG A 19 -5.13 -16.53 4.83
N ILE A 20 -4.63 -17.76 4.97
CA ILE A 20 -3.45 -18.06 5.80
C ILE A 20 -2.21 -17.38 5.21
N LEU A 21 -1.98 -17.52 3.91
CA LEU A 21 -0.84 -16.91 3.23
C LEU A 21 -0.88 -15.39 3.32
N ALA A 22 -2.05 -14.77 3.11
CA ALA A 22 -2.23 -13.34 3.26
C ALA A 22 -1.98 -12.87 4.70
N ARG A 23 -2.38 -13.66 5.70
CA ARG A 23 -2.14 -13.34 7.12
C ARG A 23 -0.65 -13.42 7.45
N GLU A 24 0.03 -14.47 7.01
CA GLU A 24 1.46 -14.64 7.28
C GLU A 24 2.29 -13.61 6.49
N SER A 25 1.92 -13.36 5.24
CA SER A 25 2.47 -12.27 4.44
C SER A 25 2.34 -10.95 5.16
N ARG A 26 1.15 -10.56 5.65
CA ARG A 26 0.96 -9.32 6.41
C ARG A 26 1.73 -9.29 7.73
N ARG A 27 1.87 -10.44 8.41
CA ARG A 27 2.65 -10.55 9.64
C ARG A 27 4.13 -10.27 9.37
N VAL A 28 4.67 -10.81 8.28
CA VAL A 28 6.05 -10.57 7.85
C VAL A 28 6.21 -9.15 7.30
N ASN A 29 5.25 -8.66 6.51
CA ASN A 29 5.29 -7.33 5.89
C ASN A 29 4.87 -6.19 6.83
N ALA A 30 4.50 -6.48 8.08
CA ALA A 30 4.13 -5.47 9.06
C ALA A 30 5.27 -4.45 9.28
N GLU A 31 6.51 -4.88 9.09
CA GLU A 31 7.70 -4.03 9.12
C GLU A 31 7.78 -3.11 7.89
N LEU A 32 7.43 -3.61 6.70
CA LEU A 32 7.39 -2.81 5.48
C LEU A 32 6.21 -1.80 5.49
N ASP A 33 5.05 -2.20 6.02
CA ASP A 33 3.90 -1.29 6.19
C ASP A 33 4.16 -0.24 7.28
N ALA A 34 4.93 -0.57 8.33
CA ALA A 34 5.40 0.41 9.29
C ALA A 34 6.38 1.39 8.65
N GLN A 35 7.31 0.91 7.83
CA GLN A 35 8.25 1.76 7.07
C GLN A 35 7.51 2.66 6.07
N ARG A 36 6.55 2.13 5.30
CA ARG A 36 5.72 2.93 4.39
C ARG A 36 4.92 4.01 5.11
N ARG A 37 4.32 3.71 6.26
CA ARG A 37 3.61 4.72 7.05
C ARG A 37 4.54 5.81 7.60
N VAL A 38 5.76 5.44 8.00
CA VAL A 38 6.79 6.40 8.43
C VAL A 38 7.27 7.24 7.25
N GLU A 39 7.50 6.63 6.08
CA GLU A 39 7.87 7.32 4.84
C GLU A 39 6.78 8.29 4.38
N GLU A 40 5.51 7.90 4.38
CA GLU A 40 4.37 8.76 4.05
C GLU A 40 4.24 9.94 5.03
N ALA A 41 4.39 9.68 6.34
CA ALA A 41 4.38 10.73 7.36
C ALA A 41 5.57 11.70 7.21
N THR A 42 6.73 11.21 6.76
CA THR A 42 7.93 12.03 6.58
C THR A 42 7.96 12.73 5.22
N GLN A 43 7.36 12.16 4.17
CA GLN A 43 7.29 12.75 2.83
C GLN A 43 6.17 13.77 2.66
N GLY A 44 5.13 13.74 3.51
CA GLY A 44 4.12 14.80 3.57
C GLY A 44 4.75 16.19 3.78
N ASP A 45 5.85 16.26 4.54
CA ASP A 45 6.58 17.49 4.83
C ASP A 45 7.67 17.84 3.80
N ARG A 46 8.17 16.86 3.01
CA ARG A 46 9.26 17.07 2.04
C ARG A 46 8.81 17.36 0.62
N ARG A 47 7.51 17.30 0.34
CA ARG A 47 6.97 17.81 -0.93
C ARG A 47 6.97 19.33 -0.87
N GLY A 48 8.15 19.93 -1.09
CA GLY A 48 8.31 21.38 -1.22
C GLY A 48 7.26 21.93 -2.17
N THR A 49 6.42 22.84 -1.67
CA THR A 49 5.33 23.39 -2.47
C THR A 49 5.93 24.28 -3.56
N LEU A 50 5.52 24.07 -4.80
CA LEU A 50 5.90 24.98 -5.88
C LEU A 50 5.16 26.31 -5.68
N ARG A 51 5.90 27.40 -5.51
CA ARG A 51 5.35 28.75 -5.41
C ARG A 51 5.62 29.53 -6.69
N ARG A 52 4.61 30.26 -7.14
CA ARG A 52 4.74 31.11 -8.33
C ARG A 52 5.59 32.33 -8.01
N ASP A 53 6.66 32.53 -8.78
CA ASP A 53 7.50 33.72 -8.75
C ASP A 53 6.74 34.91 -9.34
N PRO A 54 6.52 36.01 -8.60
CA PRO A 54 5.80 37.16 -9.10
C PRO A 54 6.57 37.95 -10.19
N ALA A 55 7.90 37.81 -10.27
CA ALA A 55 8.71 38.54 -11.24
C ALA A 55 8.76 37.84 -12.61
N SER A 56 8.88 36.51 -12.63
CA SER A 56 8.98 35.70 -13.86
C SER A 56 7.69 34.97 -14.22
N GLY A 57 6.79 34.76 -13.26
CA GLY A 57 5.60 33.94 -13.42
C GLY A 57 5.85 32.43 -13.38
N GLU A 58 7.11 32.00 -13.24
CA GLU A 58 7.50 30.59 -13.17
C GLU A 58 7.27 30.00 -11.78
N TYR A 59 7.03 28.69 -11.71
CA TYR A 59 6.89 27.98 -10.44
C TYR A 59 8.25 27.51 -9.94
N ARG A 60 8.66 27.96 -8.75
CA ARG A 60 9.92 27.59 -8.10
C ARG A 60 9.67 26.84 -6.79
N PRO A 61 10.59 25.97 -6.34
CA PRO A 61 10.50 25.35 -5.01
C PRO A 61 10.47 26.44 -3.93
N SER A 62 9.61 26.27 -2.91
CA SER A 62 9.49 27.22 -1.80
C SER A 62 10.75 27.39 -0.94
N ASP A 63 11.65 26.42 -0.99
CA ASP A 63 12.79 26.27 -0.07
C ASP A 63 14.16 26.60 -0.71
N SER A 64 14.18 27.26 -1.87
CA SER A 64 15.42 27.68 -2.57
C SER A 64 15.66 29.18 -2.53
#